data_AF-A0A9P7E207-F1
#
_entry.id   AF-A0A9P7E207-F1
#
_cell.length_a   1.000
_cell.length_b   1.000
_cell.length_c   1.000
_cell.angle_alpha   90.00
_cell.angle_beta   90.00
_cell.angle_gamma   90.00
#
_symmetry.space_group_name_H-M   'P 1'
#
loop_
_entity.id
_entity.type
_entity.pdbx_description
1 polymer ?
#
loop_
_entity_poly.entity_id
_entity_poly.type
_entity_poly.pdbx_seq_one_letter_code
_entity_poly.pdbx_strand_id
1 'polypeptide(L)' 'MEVGDHIECLSCLMGKQKRLSFLSHTCHRATHIAELIHSDIWGPINTATMSGETYFVTFTDDFS' A
#
# COMPACT_ATOMS: atom_id res chain seq x y z
N MET A 1 25.73 -9.92 40.74
CA MET A 1 24.68 -10.13 39.71
C MET A 1 24.25 -8.74 39.29
N GLU A 2 24.98 -8.15 38.35
CA GLU A 2 24.67 -6.80 37.88
C GLU A 2 23.72 -6.94 36.70
N VAL A 3 22.45 -6.63 36.94
CA VAL A 3 21.51 -6.37 35.87
C VAL A 3 21.88 -5.00 35.34
N GLY A 4 22.62 -4.97 34.23
CA GLY A 4 22.89 -3.73 33.51
C GLY A 4 21.56 -3.13 33.07
N ASP A 5 21.15 -2.04 33.71
CA ASP A 5 19.88 -1.38 33.49
C ASP A 5 19.96 -0.59 32.16
N HIS A 6 19.78 -1.29 31.04
CA HIS A 6 19.62 -0.65 29.75
C HIS A 6 18.22 -0.05 29.69
N ILE A 7 18.10 1.24 29.99
CA ILE A 7 16.87 2.00 29.78
C ILE A 7 16.56 2.01 28.28
N GLU A 8 15.71 1.09 27.84
CA GLU A 8 15.20 1.09 26.47
C GLU A 8 14.31 2.33 26.28
N CYS A 9 14.80 3.29 25.49
CA CYS A 9 13.99 4.45 25.12
C CYS A 9 12.78 3.98 24.30
N LEU A 10 11.57 4.19 24.83
CA LEU A 10 10.31 3.77 24.19
C LEU A 10 10.17 4.34 22.77
N SER A 11 10.56 5.60 22.56
CA SER A 11 10.55 6.24 21.23
C SER A 11 11.51 5.55 20.26
N CYS A 12 12.67 5.09 20.73
CA CYS A 12 13.62 4.36 19.91
C CYS A 12 13.11 2.95 19.57
N LEU A 13 12.45 2.28 20.51
CA LEU A 13 11.84 0.97 20.30
C LEU A 13 10.74 1.03 19.23
N MET A 14 9.83 2.00 19.34
CA MET A 14 8.74 2.20 18.39
C MET A 14 9.26 2.61 17.01
N GLY A 15 10.23 3.53 16.94
CA GLY A 15 10.79 3.99 15.66
C GLY A 15 11.63 2.93 14.92
N LYS A 16 12.18 1.95 15.65
CA LYS A 16 12.97 0.84 15.08
C LYS A 16 12.17 -0.46 14.93
N GLN A 17 10.88 -0.45 15.29
CA GLN A 17 10.06 -1.65 15.21
C GLN A 17 9.98 -2.16 13.77
N LYS A 18 10.46 -3.39 13.54
CA LYS A 18 10.35 -4.04 12.24
C LYS A 18 8.91 -4.54 12.05
N ARG A 19 8.31 -4.23 10.89
CA ARG A 19 7.06 -4.87 10.49
C ARG A 19 7.32 -6.36 10.23
N LEU A 20 6.52 -7.23 10.81
CA LEU A 20 6.52 -8.65 10.45
C LEU A 20 6.24 -8.80 8.95
N SER A 21 6.84 -9.82 8.32
CA SER A 21 6.55 -10.13 6.93
C SER A 21 5.08 -10.46 6.77
N PHE A 22 4.46 -9.94 5.71
CA PHE A 22 3.15 -10.41 5.30
C PHE A 22 3.23 -11.89 4.93
N LEU A 23 2.17 -12.64 5.25
CA LEU A 23 2.03 -14.01 4.79
C LEU A 23 1.99 -14.01 3.25
N SER A 24 2.78 -14.87 2.61
CA SER A 24 2.94 -14.94 1.15
C SER A 24 1.68 -15.37 0.38
N HIS A 25 0.60 -15.77 1.07
CA HIS A 25 -0.49 -16.58 0.49
C HIS A 25 -1.89 -15.96 0.60
N THR A 26 -2.06 -14.64 0.57
CA THR A 26 -3.41 -14.04 0.66
C THR A 26 -3.84 -13.19 -0.54
N CYS A 27 -3.10 -13.19 -1.64
CA CYS A 27 -3.59 -12.54 -2.87
C CYS A 27 -4.42 -13.58 -3.66
N HIS A 28 -5.69 -13.71 -3.28
CA HIS A 28 -6.64 -14.45 -4.12
C HIS A 28 -6.84 -13.66 -5.41
N ARG A 29 -6.42 -14.24 -6.54
CA ARG A 29 -6.77 -13.72 -7.86
C ARG A 29 -8.23 -14.05 -8.15
N ALA A 30 -8.95 -13.12 -8.78
CA ALA A 30 -10.26 -13.37 -9.35
C ALA A 30 -10.25 -14.57 -10.29
N THR A 31 -11.35 -15.31 -10.30
CA THR A 31 -11.59 -16.51 -11.12
C THR A 31 -12.62 -16.29 -12.21
N HIS A 32 -13.36 -15.18 -12.15
CA HIS A 32 -14.31 -14.75 -13.16
C HIS A 32 -14.07 -13.29 -13.56
N ILE A 33 -14.38 -12.96 -14.82
CA ILE A 33 -14.33 -11.57 -15.32
C ILE A 33 -15.20 -10.69 -14.43
N ALA A 34 -14.67 -9.53 -14.03
CA ALA A 34 -15.32 -8.53 -13.19
C ALA A 34 -15.70 -9.00 -11.78
N GLU A 35 -15.14 -10.11 -11.29
CA GLU A 35 -15.29 -10.54 -9.89
C GLU A 35 -14.62 -9.57 -8.92
N LEU A 36 -13.48 -9.01 -9.32
CA LEU A 36 -12.72 -8.02 -8.56
C LEU A 36 -12.14 -6.96 -9.50
N ILE A 37 -12.50 -5.70 -9.29
CA ILE A 37 -11.98 -4.56 -10.04
C ILE A 37 -11.17 -3.68 -9.10
N HIS A 38 -9.91 -3.46 -9.43
CA HIS A 38 -9.04 -2.49 -8.79
C HIS A 38 -9.26 -1.13 -9.44
N SER A 39 -9.76 -0.16 -8.68
CA SER A 39 -9.87 1.22 -9.12
C SER A 39 -8.79 2.08 -8.49
N ASP A 40 -8.16 2.95 -9.27
CA ASP A 40 -7.21 3.93 -8.76
C ASP A 40 -7.48 5.32 -9.35
N ILE A 41 -7.05 6.35 -8.64
CA ILE A 41 -7.13 7.75 -9.08
C ILE A 41 -5.71 8.29 -9.15
N TRP A 42 -5.34 8.77 -10.33
CA TRP A 42 -4.04 9.38 -10.57
C TRP A 42 -4.19 10.87 -10.92
N GLY A 43 -3.48 11.74 -10.20
CA GLY A 43 -3.46 13.19 -10.43
C GLY A 43 -3.37 14.02 -9.14
N PRO A 44 -3.29 15.36 -9.22
CA PRO A 44 -3.36 16.17 -10.43
C PRO A 44 -2.08 16.09 -11.26
N ILE A 45 -2.21 15.87 -12.57
CA ILE A 45 -1.08 15.91 -13.50
C ILE A 45 -0.69 17.38 -13.79
N ASN A 46 0.61 17.61 -14.04
CA ASN A 46 1.13 18.97 -14.24
C ASN A 46 0.59 19.66 -15.50
N THR A 47 0.30 18.90 -16.55
CA THR A 47 -0.21 19.40 -17.82
C THR A 47 -1.58 18.80 -18.06
N ALA A 48 -2.61 19.62 -18.08
CA ALA A 48 -3.96 19.17 -18.37
C ALA A 48 -4.07 18.55 -19.77
N THR A 49 -5.05 17.67 -19.96
CA THR A 49 -5.46 17.19 -21.29
C THR A 49 -5.93 18.35 -22.17
N MET A 50 -6.20 18.08 -23.45
CA MET A 50 -6.75 19.09 -24.37
C MET A 50 -8.11 19.65 -23.93
N SER A 51 -8.89 18.86 -23.19
CA SER A 51 -10.18 19.25 -22.62
C SER A 51 -10.09 19.82 -21.21
N GLY A 52 -8.89 19.85 -20.62
CA GLY A 52 -8.64 20.49 -19.32
C GLY A 52 -8.71 19.56 -18.11
N GLU A 53 -8.85 18.24 -18.29
CA GLU A 53 -8.79 17.29 -17.18
C GLU A 53 -7.37 17.16 -16.63
N THR A 54 -7.27 17.03 -15.31
CA THR A 54 -6.00 16.86 -14.59
C THR A 54 -5.93 15.55 -13.80
N TYR A 55 -6.99 14.75 -13.83
CA TYR A 55 -7.07 13.49 -13.10
C TYR A 55 -7.49 12.39 -14.06
N PHE A 56 -7.00 11.18 -13.80
CA PHE A 56 -7.40 9.96 -14.46
C PHE A 56 -7.91 8.97 -13.43
N VAL A 57 -8.95 8.23 -13.79
CA VAL A 57 -9.44 7.09 -13.01
C VAL A 57 -9.18 5.84 -13.82
N THR A 58 -8.49 4.87 -13.23
CA THR A 58 -8.24 3.57 -13.85
C THR A 58 -9.12 2.52 -13.19
N PHE A 59 -9.55 1.55 -14.00
CA PHE A 59 -10.23 0.35 -13.55
C PHE A 59 -9.53 -0.84 -14.18
N THR A 60 -9.01 -1.74 -13.34
CA THR A 60 -8.32 -2.95 -13.77
C THR A 60 -9.07 -4.16 -13.23
N ASP A 61 -9.53 -5.01 -14.13
CA ASP A 61 -10.08 -6.32 -13.78
C ASP A 61 -8.95 -7.23 -13.31
N ASP A 62 -9.09 -7.84 -12.14
CA ASP A 62 -8.06 -8.73 -11.57
C ASP A 62 -7.98 -10.09 -12.28
N PHE A 63 -9.06 -10.47 -12.98
CA PHE A 63 -9.11 -11.72 -13.72
C PHE A 63 -8.36 -11.63 -15.05
N SER A 64 -8.59 -10.60 -15.88
CA SER A 64 -8.07 -10.47 -17.24
C SER A 64 -6.63 -9.95 -17.35
#